data_AF-A0A3R6W946-F1
#
_entry.id   AF-A0A3R6W946-F1
#
_cell.length_a   1.000
_cell.length_b   1.000
_cell.length_c   1.000
_cell.angle_alpha   90.00
_cell.angle_beta   90.00
_cell.angle_gamma   90.00
#
_symmetry.space_group_name_H-M   'P 1'
#
loop_
_entity.id
_entity.type
_entity.pdbx_description
1 polymer ?
#
loop_
_entity_poly.entity_id
_entity_poly.type
_entity_poly.pdbx_seq_one_letter_code
_entity_poly.pdbx_strand_id
1 'polypeptide(L)' 'MTDSANFYQQVAQNYDLLTSNEQLVIDYIIHSSHINHLTIKTISQELFISSATIMRASLMLNIAFNENEYN' A
#
# COMPACT_ATOMS: atom_id res chain seq x y z
N MET A 1 -18.03 -3.45 1.55
CA MET A 1 -17.49 -2.92 2.82
C MET A 1 -16.44 -3.90 3.29
N THR A 2 -15.17 -3.61 3.05
CA THR A 2 -14.06 -4.34 3.67
C THR A 2 -13.97 -3.85 5.11
N ASP A 3 -14.20 -4.74 6.09
CA ASP A 3 -14.10 -4.40 7.50
C ASP A 3 -12.70 -3.86 7.79
N SER A 4 -12.59 -2.65 8.34
CA SER A 4 -11.33 -2.02 8.73
C SER A 4 -10.54 -2.86 9.74
N ALA A 5 -11.22 -3.67 10.55
CA ALA A 5 -10.61 -4.66 11.44
C ALA A 5 -9.82 -5.75 10.67
N ASN A 6 -10.30 -6.17 9.50
CA ASN A 6 -9.64 -7.18 8.66
C ASN A 6 -8.37 -6.60 8.00
N PHE A 7 -8.39 -5.32 7.62
CA PHE A 7 -7.23 -4.64 7.03
C PHE A 7 -6.03 -4.59 7.99
N TYR A 8 -6.21 -4.05 9.20
CA TYR A 8 -5.11 -3.97 10.17
C TYR A 8 -4.62 -5.35 10.64
N GLN A 9 -5.50 -6.34 10.69
CA GLN A 9 -5.11 -7.72 10.97
C GLN A 9 -4.24 -8.31 9.85
N GLN A 10 -4.58 -8.06 8.57
CA GLN A 10 -3.78 -8.51 7.43
C GLN A 10 -2.41 -7.84 7.39
N VAL A 11 -2.35 -6.54 7.69
CA VAL A 11 -1.07 -5.83 7.88
C VAL A 11 -0.26 -6.54 8.95
N ALA A 12 -0.79 -6.65 10.17
CA ALA A 12 -0.05 -7.17 11.32
C ALA A 12 0.46 -8.61 11.13
N GLN A 13 -0.28 -9.45 10.41
CA GLN A 13 0.12 -10.84 10.13
C GLN A 13 1.26 -10.95 9.12
N ASN A 14 1.38 -10.01 8.18
CA ASN A 14 2.34 -10.10 7.08
C ASN A 14 3.49 -9.09 7.19
N TYR A 15 3.37 -8.07 8.06
CA TYR A 15 4.28 -6.94 8.11
C TYR A 15 5.75 -7.34 8.31
N ASP A 16 6.02 -8.29 9.20
CA ASP A 16 7.38 -8.77 9.49
C ASP A 16 8.00 -9.59 8.34
N LEU A 17 7.18 -10.04 7.38
CA LEU A 17 7.63 -10.77 6.19
C LEU A 17 7.98 -9.83 5.03
N LEU A 18 7.66 -8.54 5.15
CA LEU A 18 7.89 -7.55 4.11
C LEU A 18 9.35 -7.07 4.12
N THR A 19 9.86 -6.71 2.94
CA THR A 19 11.12 -5.97 2.86
C THR A 19 10.96 -4.58 3.47
N SER A 20 12.05 -3.93 3.88
CA SER A 20 11.99 -2.57 4.45
C SER A 20 11.32 -1.55 3.53
N ASN A 21 11.47 -1.69 2.22
CA ASN A 21 10.79 -0.82 1.25
C ASN A 21 9.28 -1.11 1.18
N GLU A 22 8.88 -2.38 1.27
CA GLU A 22 7.46 -2.73 1.30
C GLU A 22 6.83 -2.24 2.61
N GLN A 23 7.48 -2.43 3.76
CA GLN A 23 7.06 -1.86 5.05
C GLN A 23 6.85 -0.35 4.98
N LEU A 24 7.80 0.39 4.39
CA LEU A 24 7.67 1.84 4.22
C LEU A 24 6.45 2.25 3.39
N VAL A 25 6.11 1.46 2.36
CA VAL A 25 4.88 1.68 1.57
C VAL A 25 3.63 1.43 2.43
N ILE A 26 3.61 0.38 3.24
CA ILE A 26 2.49 0.08 4.15
C ILE A 26 2.31 1.20 5.17
N ASP A 27 3.40 1.63 5.81
CA ASP A 27 3.39 2.73 6.78
C ASP A 27 2.82 4.00 6.16
N TYR A 28 3.26 4.34 4.95
CA TYR A 28 2.76 5.50 4.23
C TYR A 28 1.25 5.42 3.95
N ILE A 29 0.75 4.24 3.55
CA ILE A 29 -0.68 4.02 3.29
C ILE A 29 -1.49 4.14 4.57
N ILE A 30 -1.04 3.53 5.68
CA ILE A 30 -1.76 3.53 6.97
C ILE A 30 -1.84 4.93 7.58
N HIS A 31 -0.79 5.73 7.44
CA HIS A 31 -0.75 7.09 7.96
C HIS A 31 -1.42 8.12 7.03
N SER A 32 -1.85 7.72 5.83
CA SER A 32 -2.54 8.60 4.90
C SER A 32 -3.99 8.84 5.33
N SER A 33 -4.32 10.11 5.56
CA SER A 33 -5.68 10.57 5.88
C SER A 33 -6.67 10.40 4.72
N HIS A 34 -6.18 10.19 3.49
CA HIS A 34 -7.00 10.09 2.28
C HIS A 34 -6.55 8.95 1.37
N ILE A 35 -6.65 7.70 1.85
CA ILE A 35 -6.26 6.48 1.10
C ILE A 35 -6.89 6.44 -0.30
N ASN A 36 -8.14 6.91 -0.46
CA ASN A 36 -8.85 6.91 -1.75
C ASN A 36 -8.21 7.80 -2.84
N HIS A 37 -7.27 8.68 -2.47
CA HIS A 37 -6.56 9.55 -3.41
C HIS A 37 -5.09 9.14 -3.60
N LEU A 38 -4.66 8.06 -2.93
CA LEU A 38 -3.30 7.54 -3.09
C LEU A 38 -3.17 6.80 -4.41
N THR A 39 -2.40 7.40 -5.31
CA THR A 39 -1.99 6.74 -6.55
C THR A 39 -0.59 6.15 -6.40
N ILE A 40 -0.30 5.08 -7.15
CA ILE A 40 1.05 4.48 -7.18
C ILE A 40 2.10 5.51 -7.59
N LYS A 41 1.76 6.42 -8.52
CA LYS A 41 2.63 7.52 -8.92
C LYS A 41 3.00 8.43 -7.74
N THR A 42 2.01 8.81 -6.92
CA THR A 42 2.24 9.66 -5.76
C THR A 42 3.15 8.96 -4.75
N ILE A 43 2.86 7.70 -4.41
CA ILE A 43 3.68 6.91 -3.48
C ILE A 43 5.10 6.74 -4.01
N SER A 44 5.25 6.50 -5.32
CA SER A 44 6.55 6.35 -5.97
C SER A 44 7.40 7.61 -5.89
N GLN A 45 6.77 8.77 -6.07
CA GLN A 45 7.45 10.07 -6.00
C GLN A 45 7.82 10.46 -4.57
N GLU A 46 6.93 10.21 -3.60
CA GLU A 46 7.15 10.58 -2.19
C GLU A 46 8.17 9.67 -1.51
N LEU A 47 8.12 8.35 -1.78
CA LEU A 47 9.00 7.37 -1.13
C LEU A 47 10.25 7.02 -1.95
N PHE A 48 10.36 7.49 -3.19
CA PHE A 48 11.41 7.08 -4.15
C PHE A 48 11.46 5.57 -4.36
N ILE A 49 10.30 4.91 -4.32
CA ILE A 49 10.14 3.46 -4.47
C ILE A 49 9.52 3.14 -5.83
N SER A 50 9.94 2.03 -6.44
CA SER A 50 9.39 1.60 -7.74
C SER A 50 7.92 1.19 -7.66
N SER A 51 7.16 1.43 -8.73
CA SER A 51 5.76 0.98 -8.86
C SER A 51 5.61 -0.53 -8.64
N ALA A 52 6.59 -1.34 -9.05
CA ALA A 52 6.57 -2.79 -8.86
C ALA A 52 6.65 -3.18 -7.37
N THR A 53 7.48 -2.49 -6.59
CA THR A 53 7.55 -2.69 -5.13
C THR A 53 6.26 -2.24 -4.45
N ILE A 54 5.68 -1.12 -4.89
CA ILE A 54 4.41 -0.62 -4.36
C ILE A 54 3.31 -1.67 -4.63
N MET A 55 3.18 -2.16 -5.87
CA MET A 55 2.19 -3.19 -6.21
C MET A 55 2.34 -4.47 -5.36
N ARG A 56 3.57 -4.92 -5.08
CA ARG A 56 3.80 -6.09 -4.21
C ARG A 56 3.33 -5.82 -2.78
N ALA A 57 3.66 -4.66 -2.21
CA ALA A 57 3.17 -4.25 -0.90
C ALA A 57 1.64 -4.21 -0.87
N SER A 58 1.00 -3.69 -1.92
CA SER A 58 -0.45 -3.58 -2.05
C SER A 58 -1.19 -4.90 -2.17
N LEU A 59 -0.62 -5.87 -2.90
CA LEU A 59 -1.16 -7.23 -3.04
C LEU A 59 -1.25 -7.94 -1.69
N MET A 60 -0.26 -7.72 -0.81
CA MET A 60 -0.26 -8.29 0.55
C MET A 60 -1.36 -7.72 1.45
N LEU A 61 -1.86 -6.52 1.13
CA LEU A 61 -2.94 -5.86 1.85
C LEU A 61 -4.32 -6.12 1.26
N ASN A 62 -4.42 -6.91 0.18
CA ASN A 62 -5.62 -7.04 -0.64
C ASN A 62 -6.21 -5.67 -1.06
N ILE A 63 -5.36 -4.64 -1.15
CA ILE A 63 -5.73 -3.33 -1.68
C ILE A 63 -5.45 -3.41 -3.18
N ALA A 64 -6.51 -3.59 -3.97
CA ALA A 64 -6.42 -3.41 -5.40
C ALA A 64 -6.28 -1.91 -5.71
N PHE A 65 -5.08 -1.46 -6.02
CA PHE A 65 -4.89 -0.18 -6.70
C PHE A 65 -5.41 -0.38 -8.12
N ASN A 66 -6.56 0.22 -8.44
CA ASN A 66 -7.14 0.08 -9.77
C ASN A 66 -6.17 0.64 -10.82
N GLU A 67 -5.78 -0.19 -11.79
CA GLU A 67 -4.90 0.17 -12.90
C GLU A 67 -5.47 1.27 -13.84
N ASN A 68 -6.70 1.76 -13.60
CA ASN A 68 -7.37 2.73 -14.44
C ASN A 68 -6.95 4.19 -14.19
N GLU A 69 -6.06 4.47 -13.23
CA GLU A 69 -5.52 5.83 -12.98
C GLU A 69 -4.13 6.06 -13.61
N TYR A 70 -3.76 5.25 -14.60
CA TYR A 70 -2.46 5.32 -15.29
C TYR A 70 -2.47 6.06 -16.63
N ASN A 71 -3.54 6.79 -16.98
CA ASN A 71 -3.58 7.67 -18.15
C ASN A 71 -4.03 9.08 -17.81
#